data_AF-A0A381J9Y8-F1
#
_entry.id   AF-A0A381J9Y8-F1
#
_cell.length_a   1.000
_cell.length_b   1.000
_cell.length_c   1.000
_cell.angle_alpha   90.00
_cell.angle_beta   90.00
_cell.angle_gamma   90.00
#
_symmetry.space_group_name_H-M   'P 1'
#
loop_
_entity.id
_entity.type
_entity.pdbx_description
1 polymer ?
#
loop_
_entity_poly.entity_id
_entity_poly.type
_entity_poly.pdbx_seq_one_letter_code
_entity_poly.pdbx_strand_id
1 'polypeptide(L)'
;MKKKIYNKRIFWIGVFFLALSLAYMILLIMRFNDISNGKVIKDSIYTLFTMLIGFSSIKQSLTYKETREAEKENDEREELINLKSSNASIKIIEIVCLVLMVSCIVLWYRTKAQGLLSMVVAFGLVFQISLILQIFTYIYYNKKG
;
A
#
# COMPACT_ATOMS: atom_id res chain seq x y z
N MET A 1 7.32 -21.93 -4.99
CA MET A 1 7.24 -20.82 -5.98
C MET A 1 8.43 -19.85 -5.87
N LYS A 2 9.32 -19.82 -6.88
CA LYS A 2 10.31 -18.73 -7.07
C LYS A 2 9.60 -17.46 -7.54
N LYS A 3 9.16 -16.65 -6.57
CA LYS A 3 8.62 -15.31 -6.75
C LYS A 3 9.70 -14.35 -7.32
N LYS A 4 9.94 -14.41 -8.64
CA LYS A 4 10.89 -13.52 -9.33
C LYS A 4 10.25 -12.15 -9.59
N ILE A 5 10.91 -11.09 -9.09
CA ILE A 5 10.63 -9.69 -9.47
C ILE A 5 10.94 -9.54 -10.96
N TYR A 6 9.92 -9.67 -11.81
CA TYR A 6 10.12 -9.74 -13.26
C TYR A 6 10.30 -8.35 -13.88
N ASN A 7 9.51 -7.36 -13.46
CA ASN A 7 9.70 -5.97 -13.88
C ASN A 7 10.25 -5.13 -12.74
N LYS A 8 11.57 -5.23 -12.53
CA LYS A 8 12.29 -4.43 -11.55
C LYS A 8 11.99 -2.93 -11.71
N ARG A 9 11.77 -2.46 -12.94
CA ARG A 9 11.48 -1.04 -13.21
C ARG A 9 10.15 -0.59 -12.60
N ILE A 10 9.05 -1.32 -12.85
CA ILE A 10 7.73 -0.98 -12.28
C ILE A 10 7.69 -1.19 -10.77
N PHE A 11 8.39 -2.21 -10.27
CA PHE A 11 8.54 -2.43 -8.83
C PHE A 11 9.24 -1.24 -8.14
N TRP A 12 10.39 -0.80 -8.66
CA TRP A 12 11.12 0.36 -8.14
C TRP A 12 10.33 1.66 -8.26
N ILE A 13 9.53 1.83 -9.32
CA ILE A 13 8.59 2.95 -9.45
C ILE A 13 7.56 2.91 -8.31
N GLY A 14 6.97 1.74 -8.03
CA GLY A 14 6.05 1.56 -6.91
C GLY A 14 6.69 1.89 -5.56
N VAL A 15 7.92 1.41 -5.31
CA VAL A 15 8.69 1.74 -4.10
C VAL A 15 8.99 3.23 -4.00
N PHE A 16 9.35 3.89 -5.11
CA PHE A 16 9.58 5.32 -5.17
C PHE A 16 8.31 6.11 -4.79
N PHE A 17 7.15 5.74 -5.34
CA PHE A 17 5.88 6.38 -5.02
C PHE A 17 5.45 6.15 -3.55
N LEU A 18 5.75 4.98 -2.98
CA LEU A 18 5.53 4.75 -1.55
C LEU A 18 6.45 5.60 -0.66
N ALA A 19 7.73 5.72 -1.02
CA ALA A 19 8.66 6.60 -0.31
C ALA A 19 8.21 8.06 -0.37
N LEU A 20 7.70 8.49 -1.52
CA LEU A 20 7.14 9.83 -1.71
C LEU A 20 5.87 10.04 -0.86
N SER A 21 4.97 9.04 -0.80
CA SER A 21 3.80 9.03 0.09
C SER A 21 4.20 9.17 1.57
N LEU A 22 5.27 8.49 1.98
CA LEU A 22 5.83 8.58 3.33
C LEU A 22 6.36 9.99 3.64
N ALA A 23 7.05 10.62 2.69
CA ALA A 23 7.51 12.00 2.81
C ALA A 23 6.33 12.99 2.95
N TYR A 24 5.25 12.83 2.18
CA TYR A 24 4.05 13.66 2.34
C TYR A 24 3.36 13.45 3.69
N MET A 25 3.35 12.23 4.24
CA MET A 25 2.87 11.99 5.60
C MET A 25 3.72 12.68 6.67
N ILE A 26 5.05 12.66 6.55
CA ILE A 26 5.92 13.39 7.48
C ILE A 26 5.64 14.89 7.41
N LEU A 27 5.45 15.44 6.22
CA LEU A 27 5.09 16.86 6.05
C LEU A 27 3.72 17.18 6.68
N LEU A 28 2.74 16.29 6.57
CA LEU A 28 1.44 16.44 7.24
C LEU A 28 1.58 16.49 8.76
N ILE A 29 2.45 15.67 9.35
CA ILE A 29 2.72 15.66 10.80
C ILE A 29 3.42 16.96 11.21
N MET A 30 4.47 17.37 10.50
CA MET A 30 5.23 18.57 10.84
C MET A 30 4.41 19.85 10.70
N ARG A 31 3.50 19.90 9.73
CA ARG A 31 2.62 21.05 9.47
C ARG A 31 1.27 20.94 10.16
N PHE A 32 1.08 19.95 11.03
CA PHE A 32 -0.18 19.72 11.73
C PHE A 32 -0.59 20.91 12.61
N ASN A 33 0.35 21.77 13.04
CA ASN A 33 0.05 22.96 13.84
C ASN A 33 -0.35 24.19 13.00
N ASP A 34 -0.01 24.23 11.70
CA ASP A 34 -0.28 25.34 10.78
C ASP A 34 -1.47 25.02 9.86
N ILE A 35 -2.65 24.90 10.48
CA ILE A 35 -3.88 24.42 9.83
C ILE A 35 -4.56 25.46 8.93
N SER A 36 -4.12 26.73 8.95
CA SER A 36 -4.74 27.80 8.16
C SER A 36 -4.44 27.72 6.65
N ASN A 37 -3.57 26.81 6.21
CA ASN A 37 -3.08 26.80 4.84
C ASN A 37 -3.66 25.63 4.03
N GLY A 38 -4.24 25.94 2.87
CA GLY A 38 -4.63 24.94 1.86
C GLY A 38 -3.50 24.02 1.38
N LYS A 39 -2.27 24.21 1.88
CA LYS A 39 -1.15 23.27 1.76
C LYS A 39 -1.42 21.93 2.45
N VAL A 40 -2.05 21.89 3.63
CA VAL A 40 -2.38 20.62 4.33
C VAL A 40 -3.36 19.79 3.50
N ILE A 41 -4.34 20.45 2.86
CA ILE A 41 -5.29 19.80 1.93
C ILE A 41 -4.54 19.19 0.75
N LYS A 42 -3.64 19.96 0.13
CA LYS A 42 -2.82 19.49 -1.00
C LYS A 42 -1.98 18.28 -0.62
N ASP A 43 -1.26 18.36 0.50
CA ASP A 43 -0.36 17.30 0.97
C ASP A 43 -1.16 16.01 1.28
N SER A 44 -2.38 16.11 1.81
CA SER A 44 -3.29 14.97 2.05
C SER A 44 -3.75 14.31 0.75
N ILE A 45 -4.14 15.09 -0.27
CA ILE A 45 -4.52 14.57 -1.58
C ILE A 45 -3.32 13.89 -2.27
N TYR A 46 -2.14 14.50 -2.23
CA TYR A 46 -0.91 13.91 -2.77
C TYR A 46 -0.56 12.61 -2.07
N THR A 47 -0.75 12.53 -0.75
CA THR A 47 -0.53 11.30 0.04
C THR A 47 -1.42 10.16 -0.47
N LEU A 48 -2.72 10.39 -0.64
CA LEU A 48 -3.63 9.36 -1.18
C LEU A 48 -3.24 8.93 -2.60
N PHE A 49 -2.93 9.89 -3.47
CA PHE A 49 -2.67 9.61 -4.89
C PHE A 49 -1.38 8.79 -5.06
N THR A 50 -0.31 9.21 -4.40
CA THR A 50 0.98 8.50 -4.41
C THR A 50 0.87 7.11 -3.79
N MET A 51 0.06 6.95 -2.74
CA MET A 51 -0.19 5.67 -2.09
C MET A 51 -0.94 4.69 -3.00
N LEU A 52 -1.99 5.15 -3.69
CA LEU A 52 -2.74 4.35 -4.66
C LEU A 52 -1.89 3.91 -5.84
N ILE A 53 -1.06 4.81 -6.38
CA ILE A 53 -0.14 4.49 -7.49
C ILE A 53 0.93 3.51 -7.03
N GLY A 54 1.54 3.75 -5.86
CA GLY A 54 2.55 2.86 -5.28
C GLY A 54 2.01 1.44 -5.07
N PHE A 55 0.82 1.34 -4.47
CA PHE A 55 0.12 0.08 -4.26
C PHE A 55 -0.21 -0.65 -5.57
N SER A 56 -0.79 0.07 -6.54
CA SER A 56 -1.19 -0.50 -7.82
C SER A 56 0.01 -0.97 -8.64
N SER A 57 1.10 -0.21 -8.61
CA SER A 57 2.35 -0.55 -9.31
C SER A 57 3.00 -1.80 -8.73
N ILE A 58 3.02 -1.93 -7.39
CA ILE A 58 3.51 -3.14 -6.72
C ILE A 58 2.64 -4.32 -7.09
N LYS A 59 1.30 -4.21 -6.99
CA LYS A 59 0.38 -5.28 -7.40
C LYS A 59 0.56 -5.68 -8.85
N GLN A 60 0.65 -4.73 -9.78
CA GLN A 60 0.83 -5.00 -11.19
C GLN A 60 2.18 -5.69 -11.47
N SER A 61 3.24 -5.30 -10.77
CA SER A 61 4.55 -5.96 -10.87
C SER A 61 4.53 -7.42 -10.41
N LEU A 62 3.56 -7.78 -9.56
CA LEU A 62 3.37 -9.12 -9.00
C LEU A 62 2.39 -9.97 -9.84
N THR A 63 1.30 -9.38 -10.36
CA THR A 63 0.21 -10.10 -11.05
C THR A 63 0.46 -10.36 -12.55
N TYR A 64 1.35 -9.61 -13.23
CA TYR A 64 1.56 -9.77 -14.68
C TYR A 64 1.96 -11.20 -15.14
N LYS A 65 2.44 -12.06 -14.23
CA LYS A 65 2.69 -13.49 -14.51
C LYS A 65 1.62 -14.44 -13.97
N GLU A 66 0.79 -14.05 -13.00
CA GLU A 66 -0.35 -14.87 -12.56
C GLU A 66 -1.30 -15.15 -13.73
N THR A 67 -1.49 -14.19 -14.64
CA THR A 67 -2.32 -14.38 -15.84
C THR A 67 -1.65 -15.22 -16.94
N ARG A 68 -0.32 -15.38 -16.92
CA ARG A 68 0.44 -16.06 -18.01
C ARG A 68 0.95 -17.46 -17.64
N GLU A 69 1.02 -17.78 -16.35
CA GLU A 69 1.37 -19.12 -15.83
C GLU A 69 0.15 -19.89 -15.30
N ALA A 70 -0.95 -19.23 -14.90
CA ALA A 70 -2.18 -19.92 -14.50
C ALA A 70 -2.86 -20.69 -15.66
N GLU A 71 -2.46 -20.44 -16.90
CA GLU A 71 -2.91 -21.19 -18.07
C GLU A 71 -2.18 -22.55 -18.22
N LYS A 72 -1.16 -22.85 -17.40
CA LYS A 72 -0.32 -24.06 -17.55
C LYS A 72 -0.23 -25.01 -16.35
N GLU A 73 -0.68 -24.64 -15.15
CA GLU A 73 -0.33 -25.39 -13.93
C GLU A 73 -1.55 -25.60 -13.03
N ASN A 74 -2.44 -26.50 -13.44
CA ASN A 74 -3.68 -26.83 -12.74
C ASN A 74 -3.50 -27.89 -11.61
N ASP A 75 -2.27 -28.26 -11.24
CA ASP A 75 -2.00 -29.46 -10.43
C ASP A 75 -1.26 -29.28 -9.06
N GLU A 76 -0.83 -28.09 -8.64
CA GLU A 76 -0.12 -27.91 -7.34
C GLU A 76 -1.02 -27.46 -6.15
N ARG A 77 -2.28 -27.90 -6.10
CA ARG A 77 -3.35 -27.27 -5.28
C ARG A 77 -3.19 -27.27 -3.75
N GLU A 78 -2.34 -28.09 -3.14
CA GLU A 78 -2.38 -28.30 -1.68
C GLU A 78 -1.41 -27.44 -0.85
N GLU A 79 -0.27 -26.99 -1.39
CA GLU A 79 0.68 -26.14 -0.64
C GLU A 79 0.28 -24.64 -0.64
N LEU A 80 -0.65 -24.25 -1.51
CA LEU A 80 -1.11 -22.87 -1.68
C LEU A 80 -2.01 -22.36 -0.54
N ILE A 81 -2.62 -23.24 0.24
CA ILE A 81 -3.68 -22.87 1.20
C ILE A 81 -3.13 -22.11 2.42
N ASN A 82 -1.92 -22.45 2.88
CA ASN A 82 -1.33 -21.83 4.07
C ASN A 82 -0.66 -20.47 3.78
N LEU A 83 -0.11 -20.29 2.57
CA LEU A 83 0.45 -19.02 2.11
C LEU A 83 -0.63 -18.02 1.65
N LYS A 84 -1.77 -18.52 1.15
CA LYS A 84 -2.91 -17.70 0.76
C LYS A 84 -3.55 -17.03 1.96
N SER A 85 -3.61 -17.67 3.14
CA SER A 85 -4.29 -17.10 4.31
C SER A 85 -3.55 -15.87 4.88
N SER A 86 -2.23 -15.95 5.10
CA SER A 86 -1.44 -14.83 5.63
C SER A 86 -1.44 -13.64 4.66
N ASN A 87 -1.24 -13.91 3.37
CA ASN A 87 -1.21 -12.86 2.36
C ASN A 87 -2.62 -12.30 2.06
N ALA A 88 -3.68 -13.09 2.24
CA ALA A 88 -5.07 -12.62 2.14
C ALA A 88 -5.45 -11.71 3.30
N SER A 89 -5.09 -12.06 4.54
CA SER A 89 -5.36 -11.22 5.71
C SER A 89 -4.66 -9.86 5.62
N ILE A 90 -3.39 -9.82 5.18
CA ILE A 90 -2.70 -8.53 4.98
C ILE A 90 -3.36 -7.72 3.86
N LYS A 91 -3.79 -8.35 2.77
CA LYS A 91 -4.55 -7.66 1.71
C LYS A 91 -5.88 -7.09 2.21
N ILE A 92 -6.58 -7.81 3.09
CA ILE A 92 -7.84 -7.34 3.70
C ILE A 92 -7.55 -6.12 4.57
N ILE A 93 -6.52 -6.18 5.43
CA ILE A 93 -6.09 -5.05 6.27
C ILE A 93 -5.77 -3.83 5.40
N GLU A 94 -5.02 -4.00 4.32
CA GLU A 94 -4.68 -2.92 3.40
C GLU A 94 -5.91 -2.27 2.79
N ILE A 95 -6.87 -3.06 2.29
CA ILE A 95 -8.11 -2.54 1.71
C ILE A 95 -8.92 -1.79 2.76
N VAL A 96 -9.07 -2.35 3.96
CA VAL A 96 -9.80 -1.73 5.07
C VAL A 96 -9.13 -0.41 5.47
N CYS A 97 -7.81 -0.38 5.64
CA CYS A 97 -7.07 0.85 5.93
C CYS A 97 -7.26 1.90 4.83
N LEU A 98 -7.26 1.49 3.56
CA LEU A 98 -7.46 2.40 2.43
C LEU A 98 -8.86 3.02 2.45
N VAL A 99 -9.90 2.20 2.65
CA VAL A 99 -11.29 2.66 2.76
C VAL A 99 -11.45 3.61 3.95
N LEU A 100 -10.86 3.27 5.10
CA LEU A 100 -10.90 4.12 6.29
C LEU A 100 -10.20 5.46 6.06
N MET A 101 -9.01 5.48 5.45
CA MET A 101 -8.31 6.72 5.10
C MET A 101 -9.14 7.62 4.17
N VAL A 102 -9.71 7.05 3.11
CA VAL A 102 -10.54 7.82 2.17
C VAL A 102 -11.76 8.38 2.88
N SER A 103 -12.44 7.58 3.71
CA SER A 103 -13.60 8.03 4.47
C SER A 103 -13.24 9.16 5.45
N CYS A 104 -12.10 9.07 6.14
CA CYS A 104 -11.63 10.12 7.07
C CYS A 104 -11.32 11.42 6.33
N ILE A 105 -10.74 11.37 5.13
CA ILE A 105 -10.45 12.56 4.32
C ILE A 105 -11.74 13.22 3.83
N VAL A 106 -12.73 12.43 3.41
CA VAL A 106 -14.05 12.95 3.00
C VAL A 106 -14.80 13.59 4.19
N LEU A 107 -14.79 12.94 5.35
CA LEU A 107 -15.38 13.47 6.57
C LEU A 107 -14.66 14.72 7.06
N TRP A 108 -13.34 14.75 6.95
CA TRP A 108 -12.53 15.91 7.28
C TRP A 108 -12.87 17.10 6.39
N TYR A 109 -13.06 16.89 5.08
CA TYR A 109 -13.47 17.96 4.17
C TYR A 109 -14.79 18.62 4.60
N ARG A 110 -15.71 17.85 5.21
CA ARG A 110 -16.99 18.35 5.71
C ARG A 110 -16.90 19.02 7.08
N THR A 111 -16.21 18.41 8.03
CA THR A 111 -16.20 18.83 9.44
C THR A 111 -15.03 19.73 9.81
N LYS A 112 -13.96 19.73 9.01
CA LYS A 112 -12.66 20.39 9.30
C LYS A 112 -12.07 20.00 10.66
N ALA A 113 -12.50 18.88 11.24
CA ALA A 113 -12.09 18.42 12.56
C ALA A 113 -10.67 17.86 12.51
N GLN A 114 -9.73 18.47 13.24
CA GLN A 114 -8.30 18.16 13.17
C GLN A 114 -7.97 16.69 13.54
N GLY A 115 -8.77 16.08 14.42
CA GLY A 115 -8.60 14.67 14.83
C GLY A 115 -8.80 13.64 13.70
N LEU A 116 -9.45 14.01 12.58
CA LEU A 116 -9.59 13.12 11.44
C LEU A 116 -8.29 13.02 10.62
N LEU A 117 -7.49 14.09 10.57
CA LEU A 117 -6.18 14.07 9.89
C LEU A 117 -5.17 13.17 10.61
N SER A 118 -5.18 13.16 11.94
CA SER A 118 -4.29 12.27 12.71
C SER A 118 -4.66 10.80 12.52
N MET A 119 -5.95 10.48 12.38
CA MET A 119 -6.40 9.13 12.02
C MET A 119 -5.93 8.70 10.63
N VAL A 120 -5.97 9.59 9.63
CA VAL A 120 -5.46 9.31 8.28
C VAL A 120 -3.97 8.95 8.32
N VAL A 121 -3.17 9.69 9.10
CA VAL A 121 -1.74 9.40 9.27
C VAL A 121 -1.55 8.05 9.95
N ALA A 122 -2.30 7.75 11.01
CA ALA A 122 -2.19 6.48 11.73
C ALA A 122 -2.49 5.27 10.82
N PHE A 123 -3.60 5.31 10.08
CA PHE A 123 -3.95 4.24 9.14
C PHE A 123 -2.97 4.17 7.96
N GLY A 124 -2.43 5.32 7.52
CA GLY A 124 -1.45 5.37 6.46
C GLY A 124 -0.15 4.65 6.81
N LEU A 125 0.33 4.80 8.05
CA LEU A 125 1.50 4.08 8.55
C LEU A 125 1.25 2.57 8.62
N VAL A 126 0.09 2.15 9.12
CA VAL A 126 -0.27 0.71 9.17
C VAL A 126 -0.28 0.09 7.78
N PHE A 127 -0.81 0.80 6.79
CA PHE A 127 -0.81 0.36 5.40
C PHE A 127 0.61 0.24 4.82
N GLN A 128 1.49 1.22 5.09
CA GLN A 128 2.87 1.16 4.62
C GLN A 128 3.66 0.01 5.24
N ILE A 129 3.49 -0.23 6.55
CA ILE A 129 4.12 -1.37 7.23
C ILE A 129 3.62 -2.68 6.62
N SER A 130 2.32 -2.79 6.35
CA SER A 130 1.72 -3.97 5.71
C SER A 130 2.34 -4.24 4.34
N LEU A 131 2.56 -3.19 3.54
CA LEU A 131 3.21 -3.30 2.24
C LEU A 131 4.68 -3.73 2.31
N ILE A 132 5.45 -3.16 3.24
CA ILE A 132 6.84 -3.57 3.47
C ILE A 132 6.90 -5.04 3.89
N LEU A 133 5.97 -5.47 4.75
CA LEU A 133 5.87 -6.87 5.18
C LEU A 133 5.56 -7.81 4.02
N GLN A 134 4.67 -7.43 3.09
CA GLN A 134 4.42 -8.22 1.88
C GLN A 134 5.66 -8.34 0.99
N ILE A 135 6.40 -7.26 0.81
CA ILE A 135 7.67 -7.27 0.04
C ILE A 135 8.68 -8.19 0.72
N PHE A 136 8.81 -8.12 2.05
CA PHE A 136 9.75 -8.95 2.80
C PHE A 136 9.38 -10.44 2.74
N THR A 137 8.10 -10.77 2.98
CA THR A 137 7.58 -12.14 2.84
C THR A 137 7.78 -12.66 1.43
N TYR A 138 7.60 -11.82 0.41
CA TYR A 138 7.87 -12.17 -0.98
C TYR A 138 9.34 -12.53 -1.23
N ILE A 139 10.27 -11.69 -0.76
CA ILE A 139 11.73 -11.91 -0.91
C ILE A 139 12.16 -13.17 -0.16
N TYR A 140 11.69 -13.35 1.07
CA TYR A 140 12.04 -14.48 1.93
C TYR A 140 11.63 -15.82 1.31
N TYR A 141 10.39 -15.92 0.82
CA TYR A 141 9.92 -17.14 0.17
C TYR A 141 10.60 -17.41 -1.18
N ASN A 142 10.97 -16.36 -1.93
CA ASN A 142 11.71 -16.54 -3.18
C ASN A 142 13.15 -17.02 -2.97
N LYS A 143 13.77 -16.77 -1.81
CA LYS A 143 15.13 -17.22 -1.49
C LYS A 143 15.18 -18.67 -0.98
N LYS A 144 14.07 -19.19 -0.47
CA LYS A 144 13.96 -20.57 0.07
C LYS A 144 13.51 -21.61 -0.97
N GLY A 145 13.17 -21.21 -2.20
CA GLY A 145 12.78 -22.11 -3.29
C GLY A 145 13.79 -22.14 -4.44
#